data_AF-A0A381W650-F1
#
_entry.id   AF-A0A381W650-F1
#
_cell.length_a   1.000
_cell.length_b   1.000
_cell.length_c   1.000
_cell.angle_alpha   90.00
_cell.angle_beta   90.00
_cell.angle_gamma   90.00
#
_symmetry.space_group_name_H-M   'P 1'
#
loop_
_entity.id
_entity.type
_entity.pdbx_description
1 polymer ?
#
loop_
_entity_poly.entity_id
_entity_poly.type
_entity_poly.pdbx_seq_one_letter_code
_entity_poly.pdbx_strand_id
1 'polypeptide(L)' 'MDEHHKLDNPIKFNPDYVWPEDGTERECPRCEASLQLNEDRKDYYGKPWWCGPCQWQFSEDDFS' A
#
# COMPACT_ATOMS: atom_id res chain seq x y z
N MET A 1 13.65 -11.52 37.99
CA MET A 1 13.81 -10.30 37.16
C MET A 1 13.01 -10.56 35.90
N ASP A 2 11.71 -10.47 36.10
CA ASP A 2 10.70 -10.31 35.07
C ASP A 2 10.69 -8.79 34.87
N GLU A 3 10.71 -8.23 33.68
CA GLU A 3 9.56 -8.19 32.80
C GLU A 3 10.09 -7.78 31.42
N HIS A 4 9.88 -8.64 30.42
CA HIS A 4 10.06 -8.26 29.03
C HIS A 4 9.10 -7.10 28.76
N HIS A 5 9.63 -5.90 28.56
CA HIS A 5 8.87 -4.72 28.18
C HIS A 5 7.95 -5.08 27.02
N LYS A 6 6.66 -5.23 27.34
CA LYS A 6 5.59 -5.25 26.36
C LYS A 6 5.68 -3.92 25.64
N LEU A 7 6.05 -3.96 24.36
CA LEU A 7 5.86 -2.82 23.47
C LEU A 7 4.35 -2.59 23.42
N ASP A 8 3.88 -1.64 24.24
CA ASP A 8 2.47 -1.36 24.53
C ASP A 8 1.69 -0.74 23.35
N ASN A 9 2.32 -0.70 22.17
CA ASN A 9 1.69 -0.30 20.93
C ASN A 9 1.94 -1.41 19.90
N PRO A 10 0.92 -2.15 19.44
CA PRO A 10 1.08 -2.92 18.23
C PRO A 10 1.45 -1.91 17.16
N ILE A 11 2.67 -2.00 16.63
CA ILE A 11 3.07 -1.22 15.46
C ILE A 11 2.13 -1.68 14.34
N LYS A 12 0.96 -1.06 14.21
CA LYS A 12 0.10 -1.20 13.04
C LYS A 12 0.82 -0.46 11.92
N PHE A 13 1.77 -1.16 11.31
CA PHE A 13 2.45 -0.68 10.11
C PHE A 13 1.65 -1.02 8.84
N ASN A 14 0.35 -1.30 8.96
CA ASN A 14 -0.54 -1.30 7.80
C ASN A 14 -1.34 0.00 7.87
N PRO A 15 -1.07 0.96 6.98
CA PRO A 15 -2.05 1.98 6.70
C PRO A 15 -3.31 1.25 6.21
N ASP A 16 -4.49 1.61 6.71
CA ASP A 16 -5.78 1.09 6.23
C ASP A 16 -6.06 1.64 4.81
N TYR A 17 -5.18 1.33 3.85
CA TYR A 17 -5.34 1.72 2.46
C TYR A 17 -6.55 1.01 1.87
N VAL A 18 -7.37 1.77 1.16
CA VAL A 18 -8.47 1.20 0.39
C VAL A 18 -7.87 0.41 -0.76
N TRP A 19 -8.08 -0.91 -0.75
CA TRP A 19 -7.74 -1.77 -1.87
C TRP A 19 -8.88 -1.73 -2.90
N PRO A 20 -8.60 -1.39 -4.16
CA PRO A 20 -9.60 -1.41 -5.22
C PRO A 20 -9.95 -2.86 -5.61
N GLU A 21 -11.05 -3.02 -6.35
CA GLU A 21 -11.49 -4.34 -6.82
C GLU A 21 -10.47 -4.95 -7.80
N ASP A 22 -10.39 -6.29 -7.79
CA ASP A 22 -9.57 -7.03 -8.77
C ASP A 22 -10.01 -6.67 -10.20
N GLY A 23 -9.03 -6.35 -11.05
CA GLY A 23 -9.27 -5.86 -12.41
C GLY A 23 -9.50 -4.35 -12.53
N THR A 24 -9.43 -3.58 -11.44
CA THR A 24 -9.40 -2.11 -11.52
C THR A 24 -8.13 -1.67 -12.24
N GLU A 25 -8.28 -0.78 -13.22
CA GLU A 25 -7.17 -0.15 -13.94
C GLU A 25 -7.02 1.30 -13.49
N ARG A 26 -5.77 1.75 -13.32
CA ARG A 26 -5.48 3.14 -12.94
C ARG A 26 -4.18 3.61 -13.60
N GLU A 27 -4.09 4.90 -13.88
CA GLU A 27 -2.93 5.52 -14.52
C GLU A 27 -2.08 6.29 -13.51
N CYS A 28 -0.77 6.30 -13.70
CA CYS A 28 0.16 7.01 -12.83
C CYS A 28 0.00 8.53 -13.01
N PRO A 29 -0.19 9.32 -11.93
CA PRO A 29 -0.40 10.76 -12.05
C PRO A 29 0.86 11.52 -12.48
N ARG A 30 2.01 10.84 -12.56
CA ARG A 30 3.31 11.43 -12.88
C ARG A 30 3.79 11.14 -14.30
N CYS A 31 3.41 10.00 -14.86
CA CYS A 31 3.93 9.55 -16.14
C CYS A 31 2.86 8.93 -17.05
N GLU A 32 1.60 8.91 -16.62
CA GLU A 32 0.44 8.43 -17.39
C GLU A 32 0.54 6.95 -17.80
N ALA A 33 1.51 6.20 -17.25
CA ALA A 33 1.62 4.77 -17.45
C ALA A 33 0.60 4.00 -16.61
N SER A 34 0.13 2.86 -17.10
CA SER A 34 -0.75 1.96 -16.37
C SER A 34 -0.08 1.45 -15.09
N LEU A 35 -0.78 1.59 -13.97
CA LEU A 35 -0.36 1.09 -12.67
C LEU A 35 -0.69 -0.39 -12.55
N GLN A 36 0.17 -1.12 -11.85
CA GLN A 36 -0.08 -2.50 -11.47
C GLN A 36 -0.76 -2.52 -10.11
N LEU A 37 -1.89 -3.21 -10.01
CA LEU A 37 -2.53 -3.48 -8.73
C LEU A 37 -1.76 -4.60 -8.02
N ASN A 38 -1.25 -4.32 -6.84
CA ASN A 38 -0.66 -5.32 -5.95
C ASN A 38 -1.77 -6.20 -5.36
N GLU A 39 -1.42 -7.43 -4.99
CA GLU A 39 -2.35 -8.33 -4.29
C GLU A 39 -2.57 -7.86 -2.85
N ASP A 40 -3.84 -7.82 -2.40
CA ASP A 40 -4.21 -7.49 -1.02
C ASP A 40 -3.83 -8.65 -0.07
N ARG A 41 -2.55 -8.69 0.29
CA ARG A 41 -2.00 -9.67 1.21
C ARG A 41 -1.88 -9.07 2.60
N LYS A 42 -2.25 -9.86 3.61
CA LYS A 42 -2.11 -9.47 5.02
C LYS A 42 -0.68 -9.13 5.44
N ASP A 43 0.30 -9.73 4.77
CA ASP A 43 1.73 -9.52 5.02
C ASP A 43 2.35 -8.45 4.11
N TYR A 44 1.55 -7.78 3.29
CA TYR A 44 1.99 -6.69 2.43
C TYR A 44 1.69 -5.35 3.10
N TYR A 45 2.74 -4.56 3.30
CA TYR A 45 2.70 -3.30 4.04
C TYR A 45 2.82 -2.06 3.11
N GLY A 46 2.79 -2.27 1.79
CA GLY A 46 2.87 -1.21 0.78
C GLY A 46 1.50 -0.62 0.40
N LYS A 47 1.49 0.27 -0.59
CA LYS A 47 0.25 0.82 -1.17
C LYS A 47 -0.27 -0.10 -2.31
N PRO A 48 -1.59 -0.08 -2.60
CA PRO A 48 -2.18 -0.98 -3.59
C PRO A 48 -1.61 -0.82 -4.99
N TRP A 49 -1.24 0.39 -5.42
CA TRP A 49 -0.76 0.61 -6.78
C TRP A 49 0.75 0.68 -6.86
N TRP A 50 1.31 0.00 -7.86
CA TRP A 50 2.72 0.07 -8.22
C TRP A 50 2.92 0.64 -9.61
N CYS A 51 3.79 1.64 -9.71
CA CYS A 51 4.26 2.17 -10.99
C CYS A 51 5.65 1.64 -11.29
N GLY A 52 5.76 0.71 -12.25
CA GLY A 52 7.05 0.22 -12.74
C GLY A 52 8.01 1.32 -13.21
N PRO A 53 7.61 2.23 -14.13
CA PRO A 53 8.53 3.25 -14.64
C PRO A 53 8.93 4.29 -13.60
N CYS A 54 8.05 4.66 -12.66
CA CYS A 54 8.40 5.57 -11.58
C CYS A 54 9.10 4.89 -10.39
N GLN A 55 9.08 3.55 -10.33
CA GLN A 55 9.48 2.77 -9.16
C GLN A 55 8.83 3.28 -7.87
N TRP A 56 7.54 3.61 -7.95
CA TRP A 56 6.80 4.30 -6.89
C TRP A 56 5.46 3.64 -6.60
N GLN A 57 4.98 3.76 -5.36
CA GLN A 57 3.70 3.19 -4.92
C GLN A 57 2.67 4.30 -4.65
N PHE A 58 1.42 4.05 -5.01
CA PHE A 58 0.29 4.97 -4.84
C PHE A 58 -0.90 4.27 -4.17
N SER A 59 -1.68 5.04 -3.42
CA SER A 59 -2.94 4.61 -2.82
C SER A 59 -4.10 5.40 -3.41
N GLU A 60 -5.33 4.98 -3.20
CA GLU A 60 -6.52 5.69 -3.66
C GLU A 60 -6.54 7.18 -3.26
N ASP A 61 -5.98 7.51 -2.09
CA ASP A 61 -5.86 8.88 -1.58
C ASP A 61 -4.93 9.77 -2.44
N ASP A 62 -3.94 9.17 -3.12
CA ASP A 62 -3.00 9.89 -4.00
C ASP A 62 -3.65 10.37 -5.31
N PHE A 63 -4.91 9.98 -5.58
CA PHE A 63 -5.68 10.33 -6.78
C PHE A 63 -6.90 11.21 -6.51
N SER A 64 -7.19 11.55 -5.24
CA SER A 64 -8.30 12.45 -4.85
C SER A 64 -7.94 13.93 -4.91
#